data_AF-F9U7H0-F1
#
_entry.id   AF-F9U7H0-F1
#
_cell.length_a   1.000
_cell.length_b   1.000
_cell.length_c   1.000
_cell.angle_alpha   90.00
_cell.angle_beta   90.00
_cell.angle_gamma   90.00
#
_symmetry.space_group_name_H-M   'P 1'
#
loop_
_entity.id
_entity.type
_entity.pdbx_description
1 polymer ?
#
loop_
_entity_poly.entity_id
_entity_poly.type
_entity_poly.pdbx_seq_one_letter_code
_entity_poly.pdbx_strand_id
1 'polypeptide(L)'
;MTGSLGVTLATNPQLPMRLAFKPVALSIAFASILYIFVMPRLSSFTELGWLIFAVTFAIGYLFYKPQQILGRVAGLAIFFTMAGISNAQSYSFLSLANTALMFVLVFMILALAAYVPFSPQPEKAFVRLLRRFFRSCEYLVSTLGWDPDSDSARRPTRLQRWRRSYHAGQIATLPQTISLWGKSIDPKLLAGTTPEQLQALATDIQALGYRMQETLEARAAVRSVSTGPEVQNEIDTWRTGLKEIFRRLSLDPDAADHAGFRALLDAKLERLEAHIEAALNKADTISIPAAKAERAYGLLGTHRGLSEAVIAFAKQTAVIDWQRLREARF
;
A
#
# COMPACT_ATOMS: atom_id res chain seq x y z
N MET A 1 -22.37 20.08 -16.09
CA MET A 1 -21.13 20.65 -15.51
C MET A 1 -20.53 19.80 -14.37
N THR A 2 -21.06 18.61 -14.08
CA THR A 2 -20.55 17.61 -13.12
C THR A 2 -19.16 17.06 -13.45
N GLY A 3 -18.63 17.30 -14.65
CA GLY A 3 -17.35 16.76 -15.11
C GLY A 3 -16.10 17.54 -14.68
N SER A 4 -16.17 18.86 -14.48
CA SER A 4 -14.94 19.66 -14.25
C SER A 4 -14.33 19.43 -12.86
N LEU A 5 -15.15 19.32 -11.82
CA LEU A 5 -14.68 18.96 -10.49
C LEU A 5 -14.19 17.50 -10.44
N GLY A 6 -14.85 16.59 -11.13
CA GLY A 6 -14.42 15.19 -11.25
C GLY A 6 -13.07 15.03 -11.94
N VAL A 7 -12.82 15.77 -13.03
CA VAL A 7 -11.53 15.75 -13.76
C VAL A 7 -10.41 16.38 -12.92
N THR A 8 -10.69 17.44 -12.17
CA THR A 8 -9.69 18.10 -11.31
C THR A 8 -9.33 17.24 -10.09
N LEU A 9 -10.29 16.49 -9.55
CA LEU A 9 -10.05 15.51 -8.48
C LEU A 9 -9.33 14.25 -8.99
N ALA A 10 -9.62 13.81 -10.22
CA ALA A 10 -8.98 12.65 -10.84
C ALA A 10 -7.51 12.90 -11.24
N THR A 11 -7.16 14.15 -11.57
CA THR A 11 -5.78 14.51 -11.95
C THR A 11 -4.84 14.71 -10.74
N ASN A 12 -5.36 14.88 -9.53
CA ASN A 12 -4.57 15.02 -8.30
C ASN A 12 -5.10 14.14 -7.16
N PRO A 13 -4.85 12.81 -7.20
CA PRO A 13 -5.35 11.84 -6.22
C PRO A 13 -4.80 12.00 -4.79
N GLN A 14 -3.91 12.99 -4.58
CA GLN A 14 -3.25 13.24 -3.30
C GLN A 14 -3.85 14.41 -2.50
N LEU A 15 -4.88 15.13 -3.00
CA LEU A 15 -5.49 16.21 -2.24
C LEU A 15 -6.34 15.63 -1.09
N PRO A 16 -5.96 15.84 0.19
CA PRO A 16 -6.74 15.32 1.29
C PRO A 16 -8.13 15.95 1.25
N MET A 17 -9.16 15.11 1.21
CA MET A 17 -10.58 15.47 1.16
C MET A 17 -10.97 16.58 2.16
N ARG A 18 -10.27 16.64 3.30
CA ARG A 18 -10.42 17.66 4.35
C ARG A 18 -10.11 19.09 3.89
N LEU A 19 -9.15 19.26 2.97
CA LEU A 19 -8.75 20.57 2.44
C LEU A 19 -9.75 21.11 1.41
N ALA A 20 -10.44 20.23 0.68
CA ALA A 20 -11.46 20.61 -0.30
C ALA A 20 -12.82 20.95 0.32
N PHE A 21 -13.13 20.40 1.51
CA PHE A 21 -14.41 20.61 2.18
C PHE A 21 -14.65 22.08 2.56
N LYS A 22 -13.69 22.73 3.23
CA LYS A 22 -13.82 24.12 3.69
C LYS A 22 -14.12 25.11 2.56
N PRO A 23 -13.34 25.17 1.45
CA PRO A 23 -13.61 26.14 0.39
C PRO A 23 -14.95 25.88 -0.30
N VAL A 24 -15.34 24.61 -0.48
CA VAL A 24 -16.61 24.26 -1.13
C VAL A 24 -17.81 24.62 -0.24
N ALA A 25 -17.77 24.27 1.05
CA ALA A 25 -18.83 24.63 1.99
C ALA A 25 -19.01 26.15 2.10
N LEU A 26 -17.90 26.90 2.18
CA LEU A 26 -17.92 28.36 2.20
C LEU A 26 -18.53 28.94 0.91
N SER A 27 -18.18 28.35 -0.23
CA SER A 27 -18.69 28.78 -1.54
C SER A 27 -20.19 28.53 -1.68
N ILE A 28 -20.68 27.38 -1.19
CA ILE A 28 -22.12 27.06 -1.17
C ILE A 28 -22.87 28.05 -0.29
N ALA A 29 -22.37 28.34 0.91
CA ALA A 29 -23.00 29.30 1.82
C ALA A 29 -23.05 30.71 1.21
N PHE A 30 -21.93 31.17 0.66
CA PHE A 30 -21.83 32.47 0.00
C PHE A 30 -22.77 32.59 -1.22
N ALA A 31 -22.76 31.60 -2.11
CA ALA A 31 -23.64 31.57 -3.27
C ALA A 31 -25.12 31.51 -2.87
N SER A 32 -25.46 30.78 -1.80
CA SER A 32 -26.83 30.71 -1.27
C SER A 32 -27.31 32.07 -0.74
N ILE A 33 -26.44 32.81 -0.04
CA ILE A 33 -26.75 34.16 0.45
C ILE A 33 -27.02 35.10 -0.73
N LEU A 34 -26.16 35.08 -1.75
CA LEU A 34 -26.34 35.92 -2.95
C LEU A 34 -27.63 35.57 -3.70
N TYR A 35 -27.92 34.27 -3.86
CA TYR A 35 -29.13 33.81 -4.54
C TYR A 35 -30.42 34.18 -3.80
N ILE A 36 -30.43 34.14 -2.46
CA ILE A 36 -31.63 34.43 -1.66
C ILE A 36 -31.87 35.93 -1.51
N PHE A 37 -30.83 36.72 -1.27
CA PHE A 37 -31.00 38.13 -0.88
C PHE A 37 -30.73 39.14 -1.99
N VAL A 38 -29.83 38.82 -2.93
CA VAL A 38 -29.36 39.79 -3.93
C VAL A 38 -30.05 39.56 -5.26
N MET A 39 -30.02 38.34 -5.78
CA MET A 39 -30.55 38.04 -7.12
C MET A 39 -32.04 38.38 -7.31
N PRO A 40 -32.96 38.13 -6.35
CA PRO A 40 -34.38 38.45 -6.52
C PRO A 40 -34.68 39.95 -6.60
N ARG A 41 -33.71 40.81 -6.22
CA ARG A 41 -33.84 42.27 -6.30
C ARG A 41 -33.30 42.84 -7.62
N LEU A 42 -32.64 42.02 -8.44
CA LEU A 42 -32.12 42.46 -9.73
C LEU A 42 -33.25 42.43 -10.75
N SER A 43 -33.52 43.58 -11.36
CA SER A 43 -34.60 43.76 -12.33
C SER A 43 -34.07 43.91 -13.76
N SER A 44 -32.79 44.26 -13.91
CA SER A 44 -32.18 44.52 -15.21
C SER A 44 -30.97 43.61 -15.49
N PHE A 45 -30.73 43.36 -16.79
CA PHE A 45 -29.56 42.63 -17.26
C PHE A 45 -28.24 43.32 -16.86
N THR A 46 -28.23 44.66 -16.84
CA THR A 46 -27.05 45.46 -16.48
C THR A 46 -26.68 45.29 -15.00
N GLU A 47 -27.66 45.23 -14.11
CA GLU A 47 -27.45 44.95 -12.67
C GLU A 47 -26.85 43.56 -12.45
N LEU A 48 -27.30 42.56 -13.21
CA LEU A 48 -26.75 41.20 -13.18
C LEU A 48 -25.30 41.15 -13.68
N GLY A 49 -24.98 41.90 -14.75
CA GLY A 49 -23.61 42.04 -15.24
C GLY A 49 -22.66 42.59 -14.16
N TRP A 50 -23.09 43.63 -13.44
CA TRP A 50 -22.32 44.19 -12.32
C TRP A 50 -22.16 43.20 -11.17
N LEU A 51 -23.21 42.45 -10.82
CA LEU A 51 -23.12 41.41 -9.79
C LEU A 51 -22.08 40.35 -10.15
N ILE A 52 -22.13 39.81 -11.37
CA ILE A 52 -21.19 38.78 -11.82
C ILE A 52 -19.76 39.32 -11.81
N PHE A 53 -19.56 40.55 -12.30
CA PHE A 53 -18.25 41.19 -12.29
C PHE A 53 -17.72 41.35 -10.87
N ALA A 54 -18.51 41.96 -9.98
CA ALA A 54 -18.11 42.21 -8.59
C ALA A 54 -17.80 40.91 -7.84
N VAL A 55 -18.64 39.88 -7.99
CA VAL A 55 -18.44 38.58 -7.33
C VAL A 55 -17.22 37.85 -7.89
N THR A 56 -17.07 37.81 -9.22
CA THR A 56 -15.92 37.16 -9.87
C THR A 56 -14.61 37.87 -9.48
N PHE A 57 -14.62 39.20 -9.45
CA PHE A 57 -13.50 40.01 -9.02
C PHE A 57 -13.17 39.78 -7.55
N ALA A 58 -14.17 39.79 -6.66
CA ALA A 58 -13.98 39.56 -5.23
C ALA A 58 -13.39 38.16 -4.95
N ILE A 59 -13.89 37.11 -5.62
CA ILE A 59 -13.35 35.76 -5.49
C ILE A 59 -11.91 35.70 -6.02
N GLY A 60 -11.65 36.31 -7.19
CA GLY A 60 -10.31 36.37 -7.77
C GLY A 60 -9.30 37.13 -6.89
N TYR A 61 -9.75 38.22 -6.27
CA TYR A 61 -8.95 39.06 -5.38
C TYR A 61 -8.68 38.37 -4.03
N LEU A 62 -9.70 37.78 -3.41
CA LEU A 62 -9.57 37.11 -2.12
C LEU A 62 -8.67 35.87 -2.20
N PHE A 63 -8.71 35.15 -3.33
CA PHE A 63 -7.91 33.95 -3.58
C PHE A 63 -6.78 34.19 -4.59
N TYR A 64 -6.11 35.34 -4.51
CA TYR A 64 -5.04 35.71 -5.45
C TYR A 64 -3.79 34.82 -5.36
N LYS A 65 -3.57 34.15 -4.22
CA LYS A 65 -2.38 33.32 -3.99
C LYS A 65 -2.45 31.99 -4.75
N PRO A 66 -1.34 31.49 -5.32
CA PRO A 66 -1.32 30.21 -6.05
C PRO A 66 -1.68 29.00 -5.18
N GLN A 67 -1.41 29.08 -3.87
CA GLN A 67 -1.80 28.02 -2.92
C GLN A 67 -3.32 27.92 -2.71
N GLN A 68 -4.09 28.93 -3.14
CA GLN A 68 -5.55 29.02 -2.94
C GLN A 68 -6.35 28.78 -4.22
N ILE A 69 -5.72 28.27 -5.27
CA ILE A 69 -6.37 27.97 -6.57
C ILE A 69 -7.62 27.13 -6.38
N LEU A 70 -7.59 26.14 -5.46
CA LEU A 70 -8.75 25.30 -5.19
C LEU A 70 -9.95 26.10 -4.67
N GLY A 71 -9.73 27.07 -3.78
CA GLY A 71 -10.76 27.97 -3.28
C GLY A 71 -11.32 28.88 -4.36
N ARG A 72 -10.44 29.44 -5.21
CA ARG A 72 -10.81 30.28 -6.35
C ARG A 72 -11.68 29.53 -7.35
N VAL A 73 -11.25 28.34 -7.76
CA VAL A 73 -11.96 27.50 -8.74
C VAL A 73 -13.29 27.01 -8.16
N ALA A 74 -13.30 26.54 -6.91
CA ALA A 74 -14.53 26.11 -6.24
C ALA A 74 -15.54 27.26 -6.11
N GLY A 75 -15.10 28.43 -5.65
CA GLY A 75 -15.94 29.62 -5.49
C GLY A 75 -16.60 30.05 -6.79
N LEU A 76 -15.82 30.17 -7.87
CA LEU A 76 -16.35 30.53 -9.18
C LEU A 76 -17.31 29.46 -9.72
N ALA A 77 -16.91 28.19 -9.70
CA ALA A 77 -17.72 27.11 -10.25
C ALA A 77 -19.07 26.98 -9.53
N ILE A 78 -19.07 27.05 -8.19
CA ILE A 78 -20.29 26.91 -7.38
C ILE A 78 -21.18 28.15 -7.54
N PHE A 79 -20.60 29.36 -7.57
CA PHE A 79 -21.36 30.58 -7.83
C PHE A 79 -22.11 30.50 -9.16
N PHE A 80 -21.42 30.19 -10.26
CA PHE A 80 -22.06 30.07 -11.58
C PHE A 80 -23.11 28.95 -11.63
N THR A 81 -22.83 27.81 -10.98
CA THR A 81 -23.77 26.68 -10.97
C THR A 81 -25.05 27.03 -10.20
N MET A 82 -24.94 27.70 -9.05
CA MET A 82 -26.10 28.10 -8.25
C MET A 82 -26.83 29.32 -8.81
N ALA A 83 -26.12 30.23 -9.48
CA ALA A 83 -26.73 31.40 -10.11
C ALA A 83 -27.73 31.02 -11.20
N GLY A 84 -27.54 29.88 -11.88
CA GLY A 84 -28.52 29.33 -12.81
C GLY A 84 -28.96 30.32 -13.90
N ILE A 85 -28.02 31.13 -14.41
CA ILE A 85 -28.29 32.29 -15.28
C ILE A 85 -29.00 31.80 -16.55
N SER A 86 -30.28 32.13 -16.66
CA SER A 86 -31.14 31.87 -17.82
C SER A 86 -31.76 33.19 -18.30
N ASN A 87 -32.22 33.21 -19.56
CA ASN A 87 -32.84 34.40 -20.17
C ASN A 87 -34.13 34.80 -19.42
N ALA A 88 -34.93 33.82 -19.01
CA ALA A 88 -36.02 34.01 -18.04
C ALA A 88 -35.57 33.44 -16.68
N GLN A 89 -35.28 34.31 -15.72
CA GLN A 89 -34.86 33.88 -14.39
C GLN A 89 -36.07 33.57 -13.52
N SER A 90 -36.25 32.29 -13.19
CA SER A 90 -37.19 31.85 -12.18
C SER A 90 -36.42 31.48 -10.92
N TYR A 91 -36.73 32.16 -9.82
CA TYR A 91 -36.10 31.88 -8.53
C TYR A 91 -36.93 30.87 -7.76
N SER A 92 -36.31 29.75 -7.44
CA SER A 92 -36.96 28.70 -6.63
C SER A 92 -36.03 28.29 -5.52
N PHE A 93 -36.47 28.52 -4.29
CA PHE A 93 -35.77 28.02 -3.11
C PHE A 93 -35.57 26.51 -3.18
N LEU A 94 -36.55 25.77 -3.74
CA LEU A 94 -36.47 24.33 -3.87
C LEU A 94 -35.33 23.89 -4.81
N SER A 95 -35.12 24.62 -5.92
CA SER A 95 -34.02 24.36 -6.86
C SER A 95 -32.65 24.60 -6.20
N LEU A 96 -32.52 25.69 -5.46
CA LEU A 96 -31.32 26.00 -4.68
C LEU A 96 -31.04 24.94 -3.62
N ALA A 97 -32.05 24.60 -2.81
CA ALA A 97 -31.92 23.63 -1.73
C ALA A 97 -31.55 22.24 -2.25
N ASN A 98 -32.15 21.80 -3.37
CA ASN A 98 -31.82 20.51 -3.99
C ASN A 98 -30.38 20.50 -4.53
N THR A 99 -29.94 21.60 -5.15
CA THR A 99 -28.56 21.73 -5.63
C THR A 99 -27.55 21.72 -4.48
N ALA A 100 -27.83 22.45 -3.39
CA ALA A 100 -27.01 22.45 -2.18
C ALA A 100 -26.94 21.04 -1.55
N LEU A 101 -28.08 20.36 -1.46
CA LEU A 101 -28.19 19.00 -0.93
C LEU A 101 -27.38 17.99 -1.76
N MET A 102 -27.39 18.11 -3.09
CA MET A 102 -26.59 17.26 -3.97
C MET A 102 -25.10 17.35 -3.64
N PHE A 103 -24.57 18.56 -3.42
CA PHE A 103 -23.19 18.73 -2.99
C PHE A 103 -22.94 18.09 -1.62
N VAL A 104 -23.81 18.34 -0.63
CA VAL A 104 -23.70 17.71 0.70
C VAL A 104 -23.67 16.18 0.59
N LEU A 105 -24.51 15.60 -0.24
CA LEU A 105 -24.61 14.15 -0.45
C LEU A 105 -23.36 13.59 -1.14
N VAL A 106 -22.82 14.27 -2.15
CA VAL A 106 -21.54 13.89 -2.78
C VAL A 106 -20.39 13.93 -1.77
N PHE A 107 -20.29 14.98 -0.95
CA PHE A 107 -19.28 15.07 0.11
C PHE A 107 -19.46 13.98 1.17
N MET A 108 -20.71 13.64 1.51
CA MET A 108 -21.03 12.56 2.45
C MET A 108 -20.63 11.20 1.89
N ILE A 109 -20.92 10.88 0.62
CA ILE A 109 -20.48 9.65 -0.03
C ILE A 109 -18.95 9.57 -0.09
N LEU A 110 -18.28 10.66 -0.49
CA LEU A 110 -16.82 10.72 -0.53
C LEU A 110 -16.20 10.57 0.86
N ALA A 111 -16.81 11.17 1.89
CA ALA A 111 -16.39 10.97 3.26
C ALA A 111 -16.60 9.51 3.69
N LEU A 112 -17.75 8.91 3.39
CA LEU A 112 -18.00 7.50 3.67
C LEU A 112 -16.95 6.60 3.00
N ALA A 113 -16.68 6.83 1.71
CA ALA A 113 -15.69 6.09 0.94
C ALA A 113 -14.25 6.29 1.46
N ALA A 114 -13.94 7.46 2.02
CA ALA A 114 -12.63 7.74 2.60
C ALA A 114 -12.45 7.17 4.01
N TYR A 115 -13.50 7.16 4.84
CA TYR A 115 -13.39 6.84 6.27
C TYR A 115 -13.95 5.46 6.67
N VAL A 116 -14.93 4.90 5.95
CA VAL A 116 -15.54 3.60 6.28
C VAL A 116 -14.64 2.41 5.92
N PRO A 117 -14.04 2.32 4.72
CA PRO A 117 -13.27 1.12 4.37
C PRO A 117 -11.85 1.11 4.99
N PHE A 118 -11.27 2.27 5.32
CA PHE A 118 -9.91 2.36 5.84
C PHE A 118 -9.80 3.45 6.90
N SER A 119 -9.63 3.07 8.18
CA SER A 119 -9.22 4.01 9.23
C SER A 119 -7.92 4.71 8.79
N PRO A 120 -7.88 6.06 8.71
CA PRO A 120 -6.75 6.84 8.18
C PRO A 120 -5.55 6.91 9.14
N GLN A 121 -5.57 6.12 10.22
CA GLN A 121 -4.50 6.11 11.21
C GLN A 121 -3.25 5.46 10.61
N PRO A 122 -2.15 6.22 10.43
CA PRO A 122 -0.96 5.75 9.74
C PRO A 122 -0.31 4.55 10.44
N GLU A 123 -0.44 4.45 11.77
CA GLU A 123 0.07 3.34 12.60
C GLU A 123 -0.66 2.03 12.27
N LYS A 124 -1.99 2.08 12.20
CA LYS A 124 -2.81 0.91 11.84
C LYS A 124 -2.60 0.51 10.38
N ALA A 125 -2.42 1.49 9.49
CA ALA A 125 -2.10 1.22 8.09
C ALA A 125 -0.74 0.53 7.97
N PHE A 126 0.28 1.02 8.68
CA PHE A 126 1.61 0.43 8.73
C PHE A 126 1.57 -1.04 9.18
N VAL A 127 1.00 -1.33 10.35
CA VAL A 127 0.91 -2.70 10.89
C VAL A 127 0.10 -3.62 9.97
N ARG A 128 -1.01 -3.12 9.39
CA ARG A 128 -1.85 -3.91 8.47
C ARG A 128 -1.10 -4.27 7.19
N LEU A 129 -0.38 -3.31 6.60
CA LEU A 129 0.41 -3.55 5.39
C LEU A 129 1.58 -4.49 5.67
N LEU A 130 2.21 -4.39 6.84
CA LEU A 130 3.25 -5.31 7.28
C LEU A 130 2.74 -6.75 7.38
N ARG A 131 1.60 -6.97 8.06
CA ARG A 131 0.98 -8.29 8.14
C ARG A 131 0.62 -8.85 6.77
N ARG A 132 0.13 -7.98 5.87
CA ARG A 132 -0.20 -8.33 4.47
C ARG A 132 1.05 -8.69 3.65
N PHE A 133 2.18 -8.05 3.90
CA PHE A 133 3.46 -8.39 3.30
C PHE A 133 3.88 -9.81 3.71
N PHE A 134 3.91 -10.13 5.01
CA PHE A 134 4.28 -11.46 5.48
C PHE A 134 3.33 -12.57 5.00
N ARG A 135 2.03 -12.28 4.92
CA ARG A 135 1.06 -13.21 4.32
C ARG A 135 1.35 -13.49 2.84
N SER A 136 1.89 -12.51 2.12
CA SER A 136 2.32 -12.68 0.74
C SER A 136 3.61 -13.50 0.65
N CYS A 137 4.57 -13.27 1.55
CA CYS A 137 5.76 -14.12 1.68
C CYS A 137 5.40 -15.57 1.98
N GLU A 138 4.52 -15.82 2.96
CA GLU A 138 4.02 -17.16 3.31
C GLU A 138 3.41 -17.86 2.09
N TYR A 139 2.54 -17.16 1.36
CA TYR A 139 1.93 -17.71 0.15
C TYR A 139 2.99 -18.07 -0.90
N LEU A 140 3.92 -17.17 -1.22
CA LEU A 140 4.94 -17.43 -2.23
C LEU A 140 5.88 -18.56 -1.83
N VAL A 141 6.27 -18.65 -0.55
CA VAL A 141 7.05 -19.78 -0.03
C VAL A 141 6.30 -21.09 -0.23
N SER A 142 4.99 -21.13 0.00
CA SER A 142 4.18 -22.33 -0.24
C SER A 142 4.18 -22.76 -1.70
N THR A 143 4.29 -21.81 -2.64
CA THR A 143 4.35 -22.07 -4.07
C THR A 143 5.73 -22.50 -4.60
N LEU A 144 6.79 -22.40 -3.79
CA LEU A 144 8.14 -22.82 -4.21
C LEU A 144 8.21 -24.30 -4.61
N GLY A 145 7.38 -25.15 -4.00
CA GLY A 145 7.31 -26.59 -4.32
C GLY A 145 6.35 -26.95 -5.45
N TRP A 146 5.80 -25.98 -6.18
CA TRP A 146 4.98 -26.28 -7.34
C TRP A 146 5.88 -26.69 -8.51
N ASP A 147 5.61 -27.85 -9.10
CA ASP A 147 6.24 -28.29 -10.33
C ASP A 147 5.29 -28.06 -11.52
N PRO A 148 5.61 -27.11 -12.42
CA PRO A 148 4.91 -26.93 -13.69
C PRO A 148 5.00 -28.13 -14.64
N ASP A 149 6.08 -28.92 -14.54
CA ASP A 149 6.48 -29.94 -15.51
C ASP A 149 6.30 -31.39 -15.00
N SER A 150 5.85 -31.58 -13.75
CA SER A 150 5.50 -32.93 -13.27
C SER A 150 4.29 -33.46 -14.03
N ASP A 151 4.47 -34.59 -14.71
CA ASP A 151 3.41 -35.32 -15.42
C ASP A 151 2.33 -35.88 -14.48
N SER A 152 2.55 -35.80 -13.16
CA SER A 152 1.62 -36.22 -12.12
C SER A 152 0.76 -35.06 -11.57
N ALA A 153 -0.49 -35.04 -12.04
CA ALA A 153 -1.72 -34.64 -11.33
C ALA A 153 -1.93 -33.21 -10.76
N ARG A 154 -1.05 -32.19 -10.92
CA ARG A 154 -1.43 -30.83 -10.46
C ARG A 154 -0.74 -29.65 -11.15
N ARG A 155 -0.90 -29.52 -12.47
CA ARG A 155 -0.60 -28.26 -13.18
C ARG A 155 -1.32 -27.09 -12.49
N PRO A 156 -0.63 -25.97 -12.18
CA PRO A 156 -1.24 -24.86 -11.46
C PRO A 156 -2.36 -24.23 -12.30
N THR A 157 -3.53 -24.07 -11.68
CA THR A 157 -4.68 -23.42 -12.32
C THR A 157 -4.34 -21.98 -12.75
N ARG A 158 -5.06 -21.43 -13.73
CA ARG A 158 -4.89 -20.02 -14.12
C ARG A 158 -5.04 -19.08 -12.92
N LEU A 159 -5.97 -19.39 -12.00
CA LEU A 159 -6.16 -18.65 -10.77
C LEU A 159 -4.94 -18.71 -9.84
N GLN A 160 -4.33 -19.88 -9.68
CA GLN A 160 -3.12 -20.05 -8.86
C GLN A 160 -1.92 -19.27 -9.42
N ARG A 161 -1.73 -19.27 -10.75
CA ARG A 161 -0.71 -18.46 -11.42
C ARG A 161 -0.95 -16.96 -11.25
N TRP A 162 -2.20 -16.52 -11.44
CA TRP A 162 -2.59 -15.13 -11.20
C TRP A 162 -2.35 -14.73 -9.73
N ARG A 163 -2.76 -15.55 -8.76
CA ARG A 163 -2.51 -15.30 -7.33
C ARG A 163 -1.01 -15.21 -7.02
N ARG A 164 -0.19 -16.08 -7.60
CA ARG A 164 1.28 -16.01 -7.46
C ARG A 164 1.84 -14.70 -8.00
N SER A 165 1.42 -14.29 -9.20
CA SER A 165 1.83 -12.99 -9.77
C SER A 165 1.37 -11.81 -8.90
N TYR A 166 0.14 -11.86 -8.40
CA TYR A 166 -0.39 -10.86 -7.46
C TYR A 166 0.44 -10.75 -6.19
N HIS A 167 0.79 -11.86 -5.53
CA HIS A 167 1.63 -11.84 -4.33
C HIS A 167 3.08 -11.43 -4.61
N ALA A 168 3.64 -11.79 -5.78
CA ALA A 168 4.95 -11.32 -6.21
C ALA A 168 4.97 -9.79 -6.42
N GLY A 169 3.94 -9.23 -7.06
CA GLY A 169 3.77 -7.80 -7.21
C GLY A 169 3.56 -7.07 -5.87
N GLN A 170 2.89 -7.71 -4.92
CA GLN A 170 2.73 -7.15 -3.57
C GLN A 170 4.06 -7.04 -2.82
N ILE A 171 4.91 -8.07 -2.87
CA ILE A 171 6.23 -8.01 -2.21
C ILE A 171 7.12 -6.90 -2.81
N ALA A 172 6.96 -6.58 -4.10
CA ALA A 172 7.69 -5.51 -4.75
C ALA A 172 7.23 -4.10 -4.32
N THR A 173 5.93 -3.93 -4.07
CA THR A 173 5.29 -2.59 -3.94
C THR A 173 4.96 -2.23 -2.49
N LEU A 174 4.66 -3.22 -1.65
CA LEU A 174 4.30 -3.00 -0.25
C LEU A 174 5.44 -2.35 0.58
N PRO A 175 6.73 -2.71 0.44
CA PRO A 175 7.79 -2.10 1.25
C PRO A 175 7.85 -0.56 1.10
N GLN A 176 7.70 -0.06 -0.14
CA GLN A 176 7.65 1.37 -0.41
C GLN A 176 6.43 2.04 0.25
N THR A 177 5.27 1.38 0.14
CA THR A 177 4.02 1.87 0.74
C THR A 177 4.13 1.90 2.27
N ILE A 178 4.70 0.85 2.87
CA ILE A 178 4.96 0.76 4.31
C ILE A 178 5.90 1.87 4.76
N SER A 179 6.96 2.16 4.00
CA SER A 179 7.88 3.27 4.29
C SER A 179 7.18 4.63 4.27
N LEU A 180 6.30 4.88 3.29
CA LEU A 180 5.52 6.12 3.19
C LEU A 180 4.59 6.31 4.40
N TRP A 181 3.91 5.26 4.83
CA TRP A 181 3.08 5.30 6.04
C TRP A 181 3.90 5.43 7.32
N GLY A 182 5.07 4.80 7.40
CA GLY A 182 5.98 4.97 8.53
C GLY A 182 6.42 6.42 8.73
N LYS A 183 6.68 7.15 7.63
CA LYS A 183 7.04 8.58 7.67
C LYS A 183 5.90 9.50 8.06
N SER A 184 4.64 9.07 7.92
CA SER A 184 3.47 9.90 8.24
C SER A 184 2.95 9.70 9.68
N ILE A 185 3.57 8.80 10.46
CA ILE A 185 3.27 8.64 11.88
C ILE A 185 3.80 9.85 12.65
N ASP A 186 2.98 10.44 13.52
CA ASP A 186 3.38 11.60 14.33
C ASP A 186 4.48 11.17 15.33
N PRO A 187 5.67 11.81 15.32
CA PRO A 187 6.75 11.52 16.27
C PRO A 187 6.34 11.62 17.74
N LYS A 188 5.35 12.46 18.07
CA LYS A 188 4.84 12.60 19.44
C LYS A 188 4.09 11.35 19.91
N LEU A 189 3.50 10.61 18.97
CA LEU A 189 2.80 9.36 19.24
C LEU A 189 3.76 8.18 19.40
N LEU A 190 4.99 8.32 18.90
CA LEU A 190 5.98 7.26 18.87
C LEU A 190 6.72 7.03 20.20
N ALA A 191 6.54 7.85 21.25
CA ALA A 191 7.31 7.77 22.49
C ALA A 191 7.73 6.32 22.85
N GLY A 192 9.03 6.00 22.75
CA GLY A 192 9.58 4.63 22.91
C GLY A 192 10.13 4.00 21.62
N THR A 193 9.52 4.29 20.48
CA THR A 193 10.01 3.97 19.11
C THR A 193 10.48 5.27 18.44
N THR A 194 11.53 5.24 17.61
CA THR A 194 11.94 6.42 16.84
C THR A 194 11.55 6.31 15.37
N PRO A 195 11.34 7.42 14.65
CA PRO A 195 11.13 7.40 13.19
C PRO A 195 12.23 6.64 12.44
N GLU A 196 13.47 6.71 12.92
CA GLU A 196 14.63 6.00 12.35
C GLU A 196 14.49 4.49 12.52
N GLN A 197 13.98 4.00 13.66
CA GLN A 197 13.73 2.57 13.87
C GLN A 197 12.65 2.04 12.94
N LEU A 198 11.59 2.81 12.69
CA LEU A 198 10.55 2.47 11.70
C LEU A 198 11.10 2.47 10.28
N GLN A 199 12.00 3.41 9.96
CA GLN A 199 12.64 3.45 8.66
C GLN A 199 13.59 2.27 8.46
N ALA A 200 14.37 1.90 9.48
CA ALA A 200 15.20 0.69 9.46
C ALA A 200 14.36 -0.57 9.25
N LEU A 201 13.21 -0.69 9.94
CA LEU A 201 12.27 -1.80 9.71
C LEU A 201 11.76 -1.82 8.26
N ALA A 202 11.40 -0.67 7.69
CA ALA A 202 10.99 -0.57 6.29
C ALA A 202 12.11 -1.00 5.32
N THR A 203 13.37 -0.67 5.62
CA THR A 203 14.53 -1.11 4.87
C THR A 203 14.71 -2.63 4.95
N ASP A 204 14.57 -3.24 6.13
CA ASP A 204 14.66 -4.70 6.27
C ASP A 204 13.54 -5.42 5.52
N ILE A 205 12.32 -4.88 5.54
CA ILE A 205 11.19 -5.40 4.75
C ILE A 205 11.48 -5.31 3.25
N GLN A 206 12.10 -4.22 2.80
CA GLN A 206 12.49 -4.05 1.39
C GLN A 206 13.59 -5.05 1.00
N ALA A 207 14.63 -5.21 1.83
CA ALA A 207 15.69 -6.19 1.61
C ALA A 207 15.14 -7.62 1.57
N LEU A 208 14.24 -7.97 2.49
CA LEU A 208 13.53 -9.25 2.52
C LEU A 208 12.70 -9.46 1.24
N GLY A 209 12.04 -8.42 0.75
CA GLY A 209 11.28 -8.48 -0.50
C GLY A 209 12.15 -8.81 -1.71
N TYR A 210 13.31 -8.17 -1.82
CA TYR A 210 14.28 -8.47 -2.89
C TYR A 210 14.85 -9.90 -2.78
N ARG A 211 15.25 -10.35 -1.57
CA ARG A 211 15.75 -11.71 -1.36
C ARG A 211 14.71 -12.77 -1.68
N MET A 212 13.44 -12.49 -1.40
CA MET A 212 12.34 -13.39 -1.75
C MET A 212 12.17 -13.50 -3.27
N GLN A 213 12.28 -12.39 -4.01
CA GLN A 213 12.23 -12.39 -5.48
C GLN A 213 13.42 -13.16 -6.07
N GLU A 214 14.63 -12.87 -5.61
CA GLU A 214 15.85 -13.56 -6.02
C GLU A 214 15.74 -15.08 -5.80
N THR A 215 15.22 -15.51 -4.64
CA THR A 215 15.02 -16.94 -4.35
C THR A 215 14.00 -17.59 -5.29
N LEU A 216 12.93 -16.87 -5.64
CA LEU A 216 11.92 -17.35 -6.58
C LEU A 216 12.46 -17.49 -8.02
N GLU A 217 13.34 -16.58 -8.44
CA GLU A 217 13.99 -16.59 -9.74
C GLU A 217 15.10 -17.64 -9.83
N ALA A 218 16.00 -17.68 -8.84
CA ALA A 218 17.11 -18.63 -8.79
C ALA A 218 16.63 -20.09 -8.76
N ARG A 219 15.56 -20.39 -8.02
CA ARG A 219 14.98 -21.73 -7.99
C ARG A 219 14.43 -22.16 -9.35
N ALA A 220 13.87 -21.24 -10.14
CA ALA A 220 13.40 -21.56 -11.48
C ALA A 220 14.57 -21.99 -12.40
N ALA A 221 15.75 -21.39 -12.22
CA ALA A 221 16.96 -21.68 -12.99
C ALA A 221 17.69 -22.97 -12.53
N VAL A 222 17.71 -23.26 -11.22
CA VAL A 222 18.42 -24.44 -10.65
C VAL A 222 17.60 -25.74 -10.75
N ARG A 223 16.31 -25.64 -11.11
CA ARG A 223 15.35 -26.75 -11.19
C ARG A 223 15.76 -27.92 -12.10
N SER A 224 16.50 -27.69 -13.17
CA SER A 224 16.87 -28.72 -14.16
C SER A 224 17.98 -29.68 -13.70
N VAL A 225 18.59 -29.41 -12.55
CA VAL A 225 19.83 -30.08 -12.10
C VAL A 225 19.56 -31.14 -11.01
N SER A 226 18.28 -31.37 -10.65
CA SER A 226 17.79 -32.06 -9.44
C SER A 226 18.82 -32.96 -8.76
N THR A 227 19.31 -32.50 -7.63
CA THR A 227 19.96 -33.34 -6.62
C THR A 227 18.92 -34.30 -6.05
N GLY A 228 19.33 -35.51 -5.65
CA GLY A 228 18.43 -36.62 -5.33
C GLY A 228 17.36 -36.35 -4.25
N PRO A 229 16.47 -37.33 -3.97
CA PRO A 229 15.31 -37.16 -3.09
C PRO A 229 15.66 -36.64 -1.68
N GLU A 230 16.86 -36.94 -1.19
CA GLU A 230 17.38 -36.46 0.11
C GLU A 230 17.48 -34.93 0.17
N VAL A 231 18.08 -34.31 -0.83
CA VAL A 231 18.25 -32.83 -0.88
C VAL A 231 16.91 -32.14 -1.07
N GLN A 232 16.00 -32.74 -1.85
CA GLN A 232 14.65 -32.21 -2.04
C GLN A 232 13.85 -32.21 -0.72
N ASN A 233 13.99 -33.26 0.09
CA ASN A 233 13.36 -33.37 1.41
C ASN A 233 13.89 -32.29 2.38
N GLU A 234 15.19 -32.02 2.37
CA GLU A 234 15.78 -30.95 3.19
C GLU A 234 15.30 -29.56 2.76
N ILE A 235 15.23 -29.30 1.44
CA ILE A 235 14.65 -28.05 0.91
C ILE A 235 13.18 -27.89 1.33
N ASP A 236 12.40 -28.97 1.34
CA ASP A 236 11.00 -28.95 1.77
C ASP A 236 10.85 -28.71 3.28
N THR A 237 11.77 -29.28 4.07
CA THR A 237 11.87 -29.08 5.51
C THR A 237 12.28 -27.64 5.86
N TRP A 238 13.20 -27.05 5.10
CA TRP A 238 13.57 -25.64 5.19
C TRP A 238 12.38 -24.72 4.82
N ARG A 239 11.76 -24.97 3.67
CA ARG A 239 10.59 -24.23 3.18
C ARG A 239 9.45 -24.23 4.19
N THR A 240 9.18 -25.37 4.82
CA THR A 240 8.12 -25.50 5.84
C THR A 240 8.43 -24.68 7.08
N GLY A 241 9.70 -24.66 7.52
CA GLY A 241 10.14 -23.81 8.63
C GLY A 241 9.95 -22.33 8.33
N LEU A 242 10.39 -21.89 7.15
CA LEU A 242 10.25 -20.49 6.73
C LEU A 242 8.79 -20.05 6.58
N LYS A 243 7.94 -20.94 6.04
CA LYS A 243 6.49 -20.70 5.95
C LYS A 243 5.87 -20.46 7.32
N GLU A 244 6.24 -21.27 8.32
CA GLU A 244 5.73 -21.11 9.68
C GLU A 244 6.20 -19.80 10.32
N ILE A 245 7.45 -19.38 10.08
CA ILE A 245 7.94 -18.07 10.52
C ILE A 245 7.10 -16.94 9.90
N PHE A 246 6.90 -16.94 8.58
CA PHE A 246 6.08 -15.91 7.92
C PHE A 246 4.63 -15.92 8.38
N ARG A 247 4.05 -17.10 8.62
CA ARG A 247 2.70 -17.23 9.18
C ARG A 247 2.62 -16.55 10.55
N ARG A 248 3.57 -16.82 11.45
CA ARG A 248 3.64 -16.20 12.79
C ARG A 248 3.77 -14.68 12.69
N LEU A 249 4.70 -14.18 11.88
CA LEU A 249 4.90 -12.74 11.66
C LEU A 249 3.68 -12.05 11.03
N SER A 250 2.90 -12.76 10.20
CA SER A 250 1.67 -12.22 9.62
C SER A 250 0.54 -12.05 10.66
N LEU A 251 0.54 -12.87 11.70
CA LEU A 251 -0.44 -12.82 12.79
C LEU A 251 -0.02 -11.78 13.82
N ASP A 252 1.22 -11.88 14.30
CA ASP A 252 1.80 -10.95 15.25
C ASP A 252 3.28 -10.65 14.95
N PRO A 253 3.59 -9.47 14.38
CA PRO A 253 4.97 -9.04 14.11
C PRO A 253 5.84 -8.88 15.36
N ASP A 254 5.22 -8.71 16.53
CA ASP A 254 5.89 -8.58 17.83
C ASP A 254 6.41 -9.93 18.36
N ALA A 255 5.72 -11.02 18.01
CA ALA A 255 6.09 -12.38 18.42
C ALA A 255 7.32 -12.95 17.67
N ALA A 256 8.17 -12.10 17.10
CA ALA A 256 9.37 -12.54 16.40
C ALA A 256 10.42 -12.98 17.42
N ASP A 257 10.67 -14.29 17.47
CA ASP A 257 11.73 -14.87 18.28
C ASP A 257 13.03 -14.89 17.47
N HIS A 258 13.83 -13.82 17.57
CA HIS A 258 15.10 -13.71 16.85
C HIS A 258 16.03 -14.91 17.09
N ALA A 259 16.16 -15.35 18.36
CA ALA A 259 17.04 -16.44 18.73
C ALA A 259 16.51 -17.79 18.21
N GLY A 260 15.22 -18.05 18.38
CA GLY A 260 14.57 -19.25 17.87
C GLY A 260 14.54 -19.34 16.35
N PHE A 261 14.32 -18.22 15.65
CA PHE A 261 14.37 -18.19 14.18
C PHE A 261 15.77 -18.45 13.65
N ARG A 262 16.81 -17.84 14.26
CA ARG A 262 18.20 -18.11 13.89
C ARG A 262 18.55 -19.59 14.11
N ALA A 263 18.34 -20.12 15.31
CA ALA A 263 18.63 -21.51 15.63
C ALA A 263 17.91 -22.51 14.70
N LEU A 264 16.62 -22.24 14.38
CA LEU A 264 15.85 -23.08 13.48
C LEU A 264 16.37 -23.06 12.04
N LEU A 265 16.68 -21.87 11.51
CA LEU A 265 17.10 -21.70 10.12
C LEU A 265 18.53 -22.17 9.89
N ASP A 266 19.45 -21.88 10.82
CA ASP A 266 20.84 -22.33 10.77
C ASP A 266 20.90 -23.86 10.78
N ALA A 267 20.21 -24.51 11.72
CA ALA A 267 20.18 -25.98 11.80
C ALA A 267 19.61 -26.65 10.54
N LYS A 268 18.69 -25.99 9.83
CA LYS A 268 18.13 -26.49 8.56
C LYS A 268 19.09 -26.29 7.40
N LEU A 269 19.80 -25.16 7.36
CA LEU A 269 20.80 -24.87 6.34
C LEU A 269 22.04 -25.76 6.48
N GLU A 270 22.52 -26.00 7.70
CA GLU A 270 23.63 -26.93 7.97
C GLU A 270 23.32 -28.36 7.50
N ARG A 271 22.09 -28.84 7.74
CA ARG A 271 21.66 -30.16 7.23
C ARG A 271 21.60 -30.21 5.71
N LEU A 272 21.10 -29.14 5.09
CA LEU A 272 21.05 -29.03 3.63
C LEU A 272 22.47 -29.03 3.04
N GLU A 273 23.39 -28.28 3.64
CA GLU A 273 24.81 -28.21 3.26
C GLU A 273 25.47 -29.59 3.34
N ALA A 274 25.34 -30.29 4.48
CA ALA A 274 25.91 -31.62 4.67
C ALA A 274 25.39 -32.66 3.65
N HIS A 275 24.10 -32.60 3.29
CA HIS A 275 23.54 -33.50 2.26
C HIS A 275 24.01 -33.14 0.86
N ILE A 276 24.19 -31.85 0.55
CA ILE A 276 24.78 -31.41 -0.73
C ILE A 276 26.23 -31.90 -0.82
N GLU A 277 27.03 -31.72 0.23
CA GLU A 277 28.41 -32.21 0.29
C GLU A 277 28.48 -33.73 0.15
N ALA A 278 27.65 -34.48 0.87
CA ALA A 278 27.61 -35.94 0.78
C ALA A 278 27.20 -36.42 -0.62
N ALA A 279 26.25 -35.73 -1.27
CA ALA A 279 25.83 -36.04 -2.63
C ALA A 279 26.94 -35.74 -3.67
N LEU A 280 27.70 -34.65 -3.47
CA LEU A 280 28.83 -34.30 -4.32
C LEU A 280 30.00 -35.28 -4.11
N ASN A 281 30.38 -35.60 -2.87
CA ASN A 281 31.48 -36.52 -2.58
C ASN A 281 31.21 -37.94 -3.09
N LYS A 282 29.97 -38.44 -3.03
CA LYS A 282 29.60 -39.74 -3.63
C LYS A 282 29.73 -39.73 -5.16
N ALA A 283 29.41 -38.61 -5.78
CA ALA A 283 29.45 -38.47 -7.24
C ALA A 283 30.86 -38.12 -7.76
N ASP A 284 31.81 -37.70 -6.91
CA ASP A 284 33.22 -37.44 -7.27
C ASP A 284 33.97 -38.70 -7.76
N THR A 285 33.40 -39.89 -7.51
CA THR A 285 33.82 -41.16 -8.15
C THR A 285 33.60 -41.16 -9.67
N ILE A 286 32.80 -40.23 -10.21
CA ILE A 286 32.49 -40.01 -11.62
C ILE A 286 32.52 -38.50 -11.89
N SER A 287 33.68 -37.97 -12.31
CA SER A 287 33.95 -36.56 -12.68
C SER A 287 32.71 -35.66 -12.80
N ILE A 288 32.35 -34.98 -11.71
CA ILE A 288 31.21 -34.07 -11.68
C ILE A 288 31.61 -32.80 -12.44
N PRO A 289 30.80 -32.30 -13.40
CA PRO A 289 31.04 -31.00 -14.00
C PRO A 289 31.01 -29.91 -12.94
N ALA A 290 32.05 -29.06 -12.85
CA ALA A 290 32.15 -27.95 -11.89
C ALA A 290 30.90 -27.05 -11.84
N ALA A 291 30.22 -26.91 -12.98
CA ALA A 291 28.95 -26.18 -13.11
C ALA A 291 27.80 -26.74 -12.23
N LYS A 292 27.83 -28.02 -11.83
CA LYS A 292 26.82 -28.64 -10.97
C LYS A 292 27.04 -28.27 -9.51
N ALA A 293 28.29 -28.25 -9.04
CA ALA A 293 28.65 -27.83 -7.69
C ALA A 293 28.35 -26.33 -7.49
N GLU A 294 28.74 -25.48 -8.45
CA GLU A 294 28.49 -24.04 -8.42
C GLU A 294 26.99 -23.71 -8.28
N ARG A 295 26.13 -24.43 -9.01
CA ARG A 295 24.67 -24.24 -8.92
C ARG A 295 24.09 -24.71 -7.58
N ALA A 296 24.61 -25.79 -7.00
CA ALA A 296 24.18 -26.28 -5.70
C ALA A 296 24.52 -25.29 -4.58
N TYR A 297 25.74 -24.74 -4.59
CA TYR A 297 26.14 -23.68 -3.66
C TYR A 297 25.42 -22.36 -3.92
N GLY A 298 25.09 -22.03 -5.17
CA GLY A 298 24.25 -20.88 -5.51
C GLY A 298 22.85 -20.98 -4.88
N LEU A 299 22.24 -22.17 -4.91
CA LEU A 299 20.94 -22.41 -4.25
C LEU A 299 21.05 -22.22 -2.73
N LEU A 300 22.08 -22.81 -2.10
CA LEU A 300 22.34 -22.63 -0.67
C LEU A 300 22.52 -21.15 -0.31
N GLY A 301 23.26 -20.40 -1.14
CA GLY A 301 23.44 -18.96 -1.01
C GLY A 301 22.12 -18.19 -1.03
N THR A 302 21.20 -18.52 -1.93
CA THR A 302 19.86 -17.87 -1.95
C THR A 302 19.04 -18.18 -0.71
N HIS A 303 19.06 -19.43 -0.22
CA HIS A 303 18.32 -19.85 0.96
C HIS A 303 18.88 -19.22 2.24
N ARG A 304 20.21 -19.12 2.34
CA ARG A 304 20.90 -18.40 3.41
C ARG A 304 20.58 -16.91 3.37
N GLY A 305 20.67 -16.28 2.20
CA GLY A 305 20.34 -14.85 2.04
C GLY A 305 18.92 -14.50 2.45
N LEU A 306 17.94 -15.36 2.13
CA LEU A 306 16.55 -15.17 2.58
C LEU A 306 16.40 -15.40 4.09
N SER A 307 17.09 -16.39 4.65
CA SER A 307 17.06 -16.69 6.09
C SER A 307 17.64 -15.54 6.91
N GLU A 308 18.79 -14.99 6.50
CA GLU A 308 19.43 -13.83 7.14
C GLU A 308 18.56 -12.58 7.10
N ALA A 309 17.86 -12.33 5.99
CA ALA A 309 16.95 -11.18 5.88
C ALA A 309 15.78 -11.27 6.87
N VAL A 310 15.24 -12.48 7.10
CA VAL A 310 14.20 -12.71 8.12
C VAL A 310 14.75 -12.54 9.53
N ILE A 311 15.96 -13.03 9.79
CA ILE A 311 16.64 -12.91 11.09
C ILE A 311 16.94 -11.44 11.41
N ALA A 312 17.39 -10.66 10.42
CA ALA A 312 17.62 -9.21 10.54
C ALA A 312 16.34 -8.47 10.90
N PHE A 313 15.24 -8.74 10.17
CA PHE A 313 13.93 -8.19 10.51
C PHE A 313 13.51 -8.54 11.95
N ALA A 314 13.65 -9.80 12.36
CA ALA A 314 13.28 -10.24 13.70
C ALA A 314 14.10 -9.54 14.80
N LYS A 315 15.38 -9.23 14.54
CA LYS A 315 16.22 -8.44 15.44
C LYS A 315 15.71 -7.00 15.58
N GLN A 316 15.36 -6.36 14.47
CA GLN A 316 14.91 -4.97 14.44
C GLN A 316 13.53 -4.79 15.06
N THR A 317 12.64 -5.80 14.92
CA THR A 317 11.30 -5.80 15.50
C THR A 317 11.31 -5.69 17.03
N ALA A 318 12.31 -6.27 17.70
CA ALA A 318 12.35 -6.42 19.15
C ALA A 318 12.52 -5.08 19.89
N VAL A 319 12.96 -4.03 19.19
CA VAL A 319 13.19 -2.69 19.74
C VAL A 319 11.95 -1.80 19.57
N ILE A 320 10.93 -2.26 18.86
CA ILE A 320 9.73 -1.47 18.53
C ILE A 320 8.66 -1.68 19.60
N ASP A 321 8.05 -0.59 20.05
CA ASP A 321 6.89 -0.62 20.95
C ASP A 321 5.60 -0.94 20.15
N TRP A 322 5.38 -2.23 19.91
CA TRP A 322 4.20 -2.72 19.18
C TRP A 322 2.89 -2.50 19.93
N GLN A 323 2.92 -2.32 21.25
CA GLN A 323 1.71 -2.08 22.04
C GLN A 323 1.17 -0.68 21.71
N ARG A 324 2.04 0.34 21.72
CA ARG A 324 1.65 1.72 21.37
C ARG A 324 1.20 1.87 19.93
N LEU A 325 1.83 1.17 18.99
CA LEU A 325 1.41 1.16 17.57
C LEU A 325 0.04 0.49 17.35
N ARG A 326 -0.39 -0.39 18.26
CA ARG A 326 -1.68 -1.10 18.19
C ARG A 326 -2.81 -0.38 18.91
N GLU A 327 -2.51 0.54 19.83
CA GLU A 327 -3.52 1.26 20.60
C GLU A 327 -4.50 2.01 19.68
N ALA A 328 -5.78 1.72 19.84
CA ALA A 328 -6.83 2.47 19.18
C ALA A 328 -7.02 3.80 19.92
N ARG A 329 -6.28 4.83 19.50
CA ARG A 329 -6.46 6.19 20.00
C ARG A 329 -7.49 6.91 19.12
N PHE A 330 -8.48 7.53 19.75
CA PHE A 330 -9.63 8.19 19.10
C PHE A 330 -9.28 9.60 18.67
#